data_AF-A0A2A7WVZ0-F1
#
_entry.id   AF-A0A2A7WVZ0-F1
#
_cell.length_a   1.000
_cell.length_b   1.000
_cell.length_c   1.000
_cell.angle_alpha   90.00
_cell.angle_beta   90.00
_cell.angle_gamma   90.00
#
_symmetry.space_group_name_H-M   'P 1'
#
loop_
_entity.id
_entity.type
_entity.pdbx_description
1 polymer ?
#
loop_
_entity_poly.entity_id
_entity_poly.type
_entity_poly.pdbx_seq_one_letter_code
_entity_poly.pdbx_strand_id
1 'polypeptide(L)' 'MFFGKVLLTIGTIFFILALPVAYFIGGMSTDDPSAPWWAFWAGFFIIEGIPTLIILSSLVIIKIVKSDEKKYKESQLKEK' A
#
# COMPACT_ATOMS: atom_id res chain seq x y z
N MET A 1 -11.18 3.07 13.65
CA MET A 1 -10.95 3.69 12.32
C MET A 1 -9.75 4.64 12.23
N PHE A 2 -9.46 5.48 13.23
CA PHE A 2 -8.44 6.53 13.13
C PHE A 2 -7.05 6.01 12.74
N PHE A 3 -6.56 4.97 13.42
CA PHE A 3 -5.23 4.39 13.17
C PHE A 3 -5.04 3.91 11.71
N GLY A 4 -5.97 3.11 11.18
CA GLY A 4 -5.89 2.63 9.79
C GLY A 4 -5.93 3.76 8.76
N LYS A 5 -6.70 4.83 9.03
CA LYS A 5 -6.76 6.02 8.15
C LYS A 5 -5.45 6.81 8.21
N VAL A 6 -4.86 6.99 9.39
CA VAL A 6 -3.56 7.68 9.55
C VAL A 6 -2.47 6.91 8.81
N LEU A 7 -2.41 5.59 8.96
CA LEU A 7 -1.44 4.75 8.28
C LEU A 7 -1.59 4.81 6.75
N LEU A 8 -2.82 4.83 6.26
CA LEU A 8 -3.12 5.00 4.83
C LEU A 8 -2.61 6.36 4.31
N THR A 9 -2.88 7.46 5.03
CA THR A 9 -2.42 8.80 4.65
C THR A 9 -0.89 8.87 4.61
N ILE A 10 -0.22 8.38 5.66
CA ILE A 10 1.25 8.37 5.73
C ILE A 10 1.83 7.55 4.58
N GLY A 11 1.32 6.33 4.36
CA GLY A 11 1.76 5.47 3.25
C GLY A 11 1.59 6.14 1.89
N THR A 12 0.48 6.86 1.68
CA THR A 12 0.20 7.57 0.43
C THR A 12 1.15 8.75 0.21
N ILE A 13 1.46 9.51 1.27
CA ILE A 13 2.43 10.61 1.19
C ILE A 13 3.81 10.07 0.82
N PHE A 14 4.27 9.00 1.51
CA PHE A 14 5.56 8.40 1.20
C PHE A 14 5.63 7.82 -0.21
N PHE A 15 4.55 7.18 -0.68
CA PHE A 15 4.45 6.68 -2.06
C PHE A 15 4.64 7.83 -3.06
N ILE A 16 3.87 8.92 -2.92
CA ILE A 16 3.97 10.06 -3.84
C ILE A 16 5.37 10.70 -3.82
N LEU A 17 5.98 10.81 -2.64
CA LEU A 17 7.33 11.39 -2.50
C LEU A 17 8.42 10.47 -3.06
N ALA A 18 8.24 9.15 -2.97
CA ALA A 18 9.20 8.15 -3.46
C ALA A 18 9.10 7.93 -4.97
N LEU A 19 7.95 8.23 -5.59
CA LEU A 19 7.66 7.98 -7.01
C LEU A 19 8.76 8.47 -7.98
N PRO A 20 9.27 9.71 -7.89
CA PRO A 20 10.32 10.18 -8.81
C PRO A 20 11.60 9.35 -8.69
N VAL A 21 11.98 8.99 -7.47
CA VAL A 21 13.19 8.18 -7.21
C VAL A 21 12.97 6.74 -7.65
N ALA A 22 11.80 6.17 -7.38
CA ALA A 22 11.45 4.82 -7.80
C ALA A 22 11.44 4.67 -9.33
N TYR A 23 10.90 5.65 -10.03
CA TYR A 23 10.89 5.67 -11.49
C TYR A 23 12.32 5.78 -12.05
N PHE A 24 13.16 6.62 -11.45
CA PHE A 24 14.56 6.75 -11.83
C PHE A 24 15.35 5.45 -11.62
N ILE A 25 15.23 4.82 -10.45
CA ILE A 25 15.90 3.54 -10.14
C ILE A 25 15.37 2.40 -11.01
N GLY A 26 14.06 2.36 -11.27
CA GLY A 26 13.47 1.42 -12.22
C GLY A 26 14.07 1.58 -13.62
N GLY A 27 14.18 2.81 -14.12
CA GLY A 27 14.82 3.09 -15.40
C GLY A 27 16.29 2.66 -15.46
N MET A 28 17.07 2.98 -14.42
CA MET A 28 18.47 2.54 -14.35
C MET A 28 18.62 1.02 -14.26
N SER A 29 17.62 0.31 -13.74
CA SER A 29 17.62 -1.16 -13.70
C SER A 29 17.45 -1.80 -15.08
N THR A 30 17.01 -1.03 -16.09
CA THR A 30 16.90 -1.48 -17.49
C THR A 30 18.06 -1.01 -18.38
N ASP A 31 19.09 -0.39 -17.80
CA ASP A 31 20.22 0.16 -18.56
C ASP A 31 21.11 -0.93 -19.19
N ASP A 32 21.14 -2.13 -18.59
CA ASP A 32 21.88 -3.26 -19.16
C ASP A 32 21.19 -3.80 -20.44
N PRO A 33 21.90 -3.97 -21.57
CA PRO A 33 21.33 -4.48 -22.83
C PRO A 33 20.71 -5.88 -22.72
N SER A 34 21.13 -6.66 -21.74
CA SER A 34 20.62 -7.99 -21.42
C SER A 34 19.50 -7.96 -20.36
N ALA A 35 19.19 -6.79 -19.80
CA ALA A 35 18.16 -6.65 -18.79
C ALA A 35 16.80 -7.05 -19.37
N PRO A 36 16.06 -7.92 -18.67
CA PRO A 36 14.69 -8.22 -19.05
C PRO A 36 13.81 -6.99 -18.79
N TRP A 37 12.72 -6.87 -19.55
CA TRP A 37 11.76 -5.76 -19.39
C TRP A 37 11.21 -5.61 -17.96
N TRP A 38 11.19 -6.70 -17.18
CA TRP A 38 10.73 -6.69 -15.79
C TRP A 38 11.75 -6.17 -14.78
N ALA A 39 13.00 -5.92 -15.19
CA ALA A 39 14.02 -5.31 -14.34
C ALA A 39 13.60 -3.90 -13.88
N PHE A 40 12.81 -3.18 -14.68
CA PHE A 40 12.18 -1.93 -14.27
C PHE A 40 11.35 -2.10 -12.99
N TRP A 41 10.47 -3.11 -12.97
CA TRP A 41 9.60 -3.37 -11.82
C TRP A 41 10.39 -3.78 -10.59
N ALA A 42 11.47 -4.56 -10.76
CA ALA A 42 12.37 -4.90 -9.66
C ALA A 42 13.00 -3.64 -9.04
N GLY A 43 13.57 -2.75 -9.86
CA GLY A 43 14.12 -1.48 -9.40
C GLY A 43 13.09 -0.54 -8.76
N PHE A 44 11.91 -0.43 -9.38
CA PHE A 44 10.81 0.40 -8.89
C PHE A 44 10.32 -0.06 -7.51
N PHE A 45 10.07 -1.36 -7.34
CA PHE A 45 9.57 -1.92 -6.07
C PHE A 45 10.64 -2.04 -4.98
N ILE A 46 11.94 -1.92 -5.28
CA ILE A 46 12.97 -1.75 -4.24
C ILE A 46 12.72 -0.47 -3.44
N ILE A 47 12.29 0.61 -4.11
CA ILE A 47 12.00 1.90 -3.48
C ILE A 47 10.55 1.95 -3.01
N GLU A 48 9.59 1.58 -3.86
CA GLU A 48 8.14 1.66 -3.56
C GLU A 48 7.60 0.50 -2.73
N GLY A 49 8.40 -0.54 -2.48
CA GLY A 49 7.96 -1.73 -1.76
C GLY A 49 7.44 -1.40 -0.37
N ILE A 50 8.19 -0.58 0.39
CA ILE A 50 7.78 -0.18 1.75
C ILE A 50 6.51 0.68 1.73
N PRO A 51 6.44 1.80 0.97
CA PRO A 51 5.20 2.58 0.85
C PRO A 51 3.99 1.75 0.44
N THR A 52 4.16 0.85 -0.53
CA THR A 52 3.10 -0.03 -1.03
C THR A 52 2.60 -0.99 0.05
N LEU A 53 3.51 -1.60 0.83
CA LEU A 53 3.15 -2.48 1.95
C LEU A 53 2.40 -1.73 3.07
N ILE A 54 2.79 -0.49 3.36
CA ILE A 54 2.09 0.35 4.34
C ILE A 54 0.65 0.61 3.88
N ILE A 55 0.45 0.98 2.61
CA ILE A 55 -0.89 1.18 2.04
C ILE A 55 -1.71 -0.12 2.10
N LEU A 56 -1.16 -1.25 1.66
CA LEU A 56 -1.84 -2.56 1.71
C LEU A 56 -2.27 -2.95 3.12
N SER A 57 -1.36 -2.86 4.10
CA SER A 57 -1.66 -3.20 5.49
C SER A 57 -2.75 -2.29 6.07
N SER A 58 -2.75 -0.99 5.75
CA SER A 58 -3.77 -0.05 6.19
C SER A 58 -5.16 -0.41 5.66
N LEU A 59 -5.27 -0.84 4.40
CA LEU A 59 -6.53 -1.27 3.79
C LEU A 59 -7.09 -2.52 4.47
N VAL A 60 -6.22 -3.49 4.77
CA VAL A 60 -6.60 -4.70 5.50
C VAL A 60 -7.13 -4.36 6.89
N ILE A 61 -6.43 -3.51 7.64
CA ILE A 61 -6.86 -3.08 8.98
C ILE A 61 -8.22 -2.37 8.91
N ILE A 62 -8.40 -1.44 7.97
CA ILE A 62 -9.69 -0.73 7.80
C ILE A 62 -10.82 -1.71 7.48
N LYS A 63 -10.56 -2.70 6.62
CA LYS A 63 -11.56 -3.70 6.21
C LYS A 63 -11.98 -4.59 7.38
N ILE A 64 -11.03 -5.07 8.18
CA ILE A 64 -11.30 -5.91 9.36
C ILE A 64 -12.15 -5.13 10.36
N VAL A 65 -11.74 -3.91 10.73
CA VAL A 65 -12.48 -3.09 11.71
C VAL A 65 -13.90 -2.79 11.23
N LYS A 66 -14.09 -2.47 9.95
CA LYS A 66 -15.44 -2.26 9.38
C LYS A 66 -16.29 -3.52 9.42
N SER A 67 -15.69 -4.68 9.18
CA SER A 67 -16.41 -5.95 9.24
C SER A 67 -16.91 -6.25 10.66
N ASP A 68 -16.11 -5.94 11.68
CA ASP A 68 -16.48 -6.17 13.07
C ASP A 68 -17.55 -5.18 13.54
N GLU A 69 -17.44 -3.90 13.17
CA GLU A 69 -18.48 -2.90 13.42
C GLU A 69 -19.83 -3.31 12.80
N LYS A 70 -19.81 -3.89 11.59
CA LYS A 70 -21.03 -4.37 10.91
C LYS A 70 -21.67 -5.55 11.67
N LYS A 71 -20.87 -6.56 12.04
CA LYS A 71 -21.35 -7.72 12.80
C LYS A 71 -21.95 -7.33 14.15
N TYR A 72 -21.31 -6.40 14.86
CA TYR A 72 -21.83 -5.89 16.13
C TYR A 72 -23.21 -5.24 15.96
N LYS A 73 -23.38 -4.36 14.97
CA LYS A 73 -24.68 -3.71 14.70
C LYS A 73 -25.78 -4.72 14.34
N GLU A 74 -25.44 -5.75 13.58
CA GLU A 74 -26.40 -6.81 13.22
C GLU A 74 -26.83 -7.65 14.43
N SER A 75 -25.93 -7.94 15.38
CA SER A 75 -26.29 -8.64 16.61
C SER A 75 -27.28 -7.84 17.48
N GLN A 76 -27.04 -6.54 17.63
CA GLN A 76 -27.91 -5.65 18.43
C GLN A 76 -29.29 -5.42 17.79
N LEU A 77 -29.38 -5.52 16.46
CA LEU A 77 -30.65 -5.47 15.72
C LEU A 77 -31.47 -6.75 15.83
N LYS A 78 -30.83 -7.91 16.04
CA LYS A 78 -31.52 -9.19 16.22
C LYS A 78 -32.04 -9.41 17.64
N GLU A 79 -31.48 -8.70 18.61
CA GLU A 79 -31.86 -8.78 20.03
C GLU A 79 -33.02 -7.84 20.39
N LYS A 80 -33.48 -7.01 19.44
CA LYS A 80 -34.54 -6.02 19.59
C LYS A 80 -35.76 -6.39 18.76
#